data_AF-A0A0F9AAA4-F1
#
_entry.id   AF-A0A0F9AAA4-F1
#
_cell.length_a   1.000
_cell.length_b   1.000
_cell.length_c   1.000
_cell.angle_alpha   90.00
_cell.angle_beta   90.00
_cell.angle_gamma   90.00
#
_symmetry.space_group_name_H-M   'P 1'
#
loop_
_entity.id
_entity.type
_entity.pdbx_description
1 polymer ?
#
loop_
_entity_poly.entity_id
_entity_poly.type
_entity_poly.pdbx_seq_one_letter_code
_entity_poly.pdbx_strand_id
1 'polypeptide(L)'
;DVDDTLSAEVDLGGNYEFLTVLIPTITNSTVTITVAESSGGTFFPVYDLKAAATGDFAQITTAATTSHEVVFNIGGVQYIKVLCGSTQTTTDKTFRVRGFNRD
;
A
#
# COMPACT_ATOMS: atom_id res chain seq x y z
N ASP A 1 -14.09 10.71 -12.51
CA ASP A 1 -14.12 9.64 -11.52
C ASP A 1 -12.94 9.82 -10.62
N VAL A 2 -13.17 10.37 -9.42
CA VAL A 2 -12.14 10.39 -8.38
C VAL A 2 -12.24 9.03 -7.72
N ASP A 3 -11.21 8.22 -7.91
CA ASP A 3 -11.16 6.89 -7.32
C ASP A 3 -10.98 7.04 -5.80
N ASP A 4 -12.10 7.10 -5.06
CA ASP A 4 -12.12 7.30 -3.61
C ASP A 4 -11.54 6.10 -2.82
N THR A 5 -11.02 5.11 -3.54
CA THR A 5 -10.39 3.91 -2.99
C THR A 5 -8.88 3.88 -3.20
N LEU A 6 -8.34 4.67 -4.13
CA LEU A 6 -6.91 4.73 -4.41
C LEU A 6 -6.27 6.03 -3.93
N SER A 7 -5.10 5.92 -3.32
CA SER A 7 -4.26 7.08 -3.04
C SER A 7 -3.68 7.70 -4.31
N ALA A 8 -3.17 8.92 -4.17
CA ALA A 8 -2.18 9.44 -5.10
C ALA A 8 -0.97 8.49 -5.20
N GLU A 9 -0.29 8.53 -6.35
CA GLU A 9 1.00 7.86 -6.55
C GLU A 9 2.05 8.42 -5.59
N VAL A 10 2.87 7.52 -5.04
CA VAL A 10 4.04 7.87 -4.26
C VAL A 10 5.27 7.28 -4.91
N ASP A 11 6.25 8.16 -5.17
CA ASP A 11 7.61 7.79 -5.54
C ASP A 11 8.47 7.66 -4.28
N LEU A 12 9.01 6.47 -4.03
CA LEU A 12 9.88 6.20 -2.88
C LEU A 12 11.31 6.72 -3.06
N GLY A 13 11.69 7.17 -4.27
CA GLY A 13 13.01 7.67 -4.61
C GLY A 13 14.08 6.58 -4.79
N GLY A 14 13.69 5.31 -4.79
CA GLY A 14 14.57 4.17 -4.98
C GLY A 14 13.82 2.83 -4.94
N ASN A 15 14.54 1.76 -5.30
CA ASN A 15 14.01 0.40 -5.29
C ASN A 15 14.16 -0.20 -3.89
N TYR A 16 13.03 -0.53 -3.26
CA TYR A 16 12.99 -1.10 -1.92
C TYR A 16 12.34 -2.48 -1.90
N GLU A 17 12.84 -3.40 -1.09
CA GLU A 17 12.24 -4.71 -0.91
C GLU A 17 10.95 -4.64 -0.09
N PHE A 18 10.90 -3.73 0.89
CA PHE A 18 9.79 -3.61 1.84
C PHE A 18 9.24 -2.18 1.91
N LEU A 19 7.98 -2.08 2.33
CA LEU A 19 7.26 -0.84 2.58
C LEU A 19 6.63 -0.90 3.97
N THR A 20 7.01 0.01 4.86
CA THR A 20 6.24 0.28 6.08
C THR A 20 5.13 1.27 5.76
N VAL A 21 3.91 0.97 6.21
CA VAL A 21 2.73 1.82 6.02
C VAL A 21 2.08 2.07 7.38
N LEU A 22 2.00 3.35 7.76
CA LEU A 22 1.19 3.79 8.88
C LEU A 22 -0.22 4.08 8.37
N ILE A 23 -1.13 3.19 8.72
CA ILE A 23 -2.55 3.28 8.36
C ILE A 23 -3.24 4.15 9.41
N PRO A 24 -3.88 5.28 9.03
CA PRO A 24 -4.65 6.09 9.96
C PRO A 24 -5.95 5.36 10.36
N THR A 25 -6.74 5.95 11.25
CA THR A 25 -8.12 5.50 11.44
C THR A 25 -8.91 5.67 10.14
N ILE A 26 -9.43 4.57 9.62
CA ILE A 26 -10.19 4.52 8.37
C ILE A 26 -11.57 3.90 8.57
N THR A 27 -12.44 4.05 7.57
CA THR A 27 -13.65 3.24 7.49
C THR A 27 -13.22 1.79 7.25
N ASN A 28 -13.84 0.85 7.97
CA ASN A 28 -13.46 -0.56 7.93
C ASN A 28 -13.31 -1.05 6.48
N SER A 29 -12.10 -1.45 6.13
CA SER A 29 -11.69 -1.74 4.76
C SER A 29 -10.48 -2.66 4.74
N THR A 30 -10.31 -3.38 3.64
CA THR A 30 -9.01 -3.96 3.33
C THR A 30 -8.07 -2.87 2.84
N VAL A 31 -6.78 -3.01 3.11
CA VAL A 31 -5.71 -2.16 2.62
C VAL A 31 -4.71 -3.04 1.89
N THR A 32 -4.46 -2.69 0.63
CA THR A 32 -3.55 -3.38 -0.27
C THR A 32 -2.57 -2.37 -0.85
N ILE A 33 -1.32 -2.77 -1.05
CA ILE A 33 -0.35 -1.97 -1.81
C ILE A 33 -0.42 -2.37 -3.27
N THR A 34 -0.55 -1.38 -4.13
CA THR A 34 -0.42 -1.54 -5.58
C THR A 34 0.87 -0.87 -6.02
N VAL A 35 1.48 -1.41 -7.07
CA VAL A 35 2.84 -1.10 -7.49
C VAL A 35 2.89 -0.92 -9.00
N ALA A 36 3.84 -0.13 -9.49
CA ALA A 36 4.12 0.04 -10.91
C ALA A 36 5.62 0.08 -11.18
N GLU A 37 6.04 -0.32 -12.39
CA GLU A 37 7.44 -0.28 -12.83
C GLU A 37 7.91 1.13 -13.23
N SER A 38 6.97 2.01 -13.56
CA SER A 38 7.22 3.38 -14.00
C SER A 38 6.19 4.35 -13.44
N SER A 39 6.59 5.61 -13.24
CA SER A 39 5.68 6.67 -12.80
C SER A 39 4.56 6.89 -13.80
N GLY A 40 3.32 7.02 -13.30
CA GLY A 40 2.13 7.13 -14.14
C GLY A 40 1.77 5.85 -14.92
N GLY A 41 2.45 4.73 -14.64
CA GLY A 41 2.20 3.45 -15.28
C GLY A 41 0.92 2.74 -14.79
N THR A 42 0.74 1.51 -15.23
CA THR A 42 -0.35 0.64 -14.75
C THR A 42 0.02 0.11 -13.37
N PHE A 43 -0.81 0.41 -12.37
CA PHE A 43 -0.67 -0.11 -11.02
C PHE A 43 -1.40 -1.44 -10.88
N PHE A 44 -0.74 -2.41 -10.26
CA PHE A 44 -1.31 -3.71 -9.96
C PHE A 44 -1.05 -4.09 -8.50
N PRO A 45 -1.94 -4.87 -7.86
CA PRO A 45 -1.73 -5.34 -6.50
C PRO A 45 -0.39 -6.05 -6.31
N VAL A 46 0.28 -5.79 -5.19
CA VAL A 46 1.59 -6.36 -4.89
C VAL A 46 1.59 -7.89 -4.80
N TYR A 47 0.44 -8.51 -4.52
CA TYR A 47 0.33 -9.97 -4.54
C TYR A 47 0.44 -10.58 -5.93
N ASP A 48 0.13 -9.81 -6.98
CA ASP A 48 0.33 -10.28 -8.35
C ASP A 48 1.83 -10.37 -8.71
N LEU A 49 2.73 -9.69 -7.97
CA LEU A 49 4.18 -9.89 -8.10
C LEU A 49 4.66 -11.23 -7.53
N LYS A 50 3.99 -11.75 -6.49
CA LYS A 50 4.44 -12.95 -5.77
C LYS A 50 3.25 -13.78 -5.29
N ALA A 51 2.98 -14.87 -6.00
CA ALA A 51 2.00 -15.90 -5.63
C ALA A 51 2.29 -16.62 -4.29
N ALA A 52 3.41 -16.33 -3.63
CA ALA A 52 3.83 -16.96 -2.38
C ALA A 52 4.52 -15.95 -1.45
N ALA A 53 3.74 -15.23 -0.65
CA ALA A 53 4.23 -14.54 0.55
C ALA A 53 3.51 -15.09 1.78
N THR A 54 3.85 -16.32 2.16
CA THR A 54 3.38 -16.95 3.39
C THR A 54 4.34 -16.64 4.54
N GLY A 55 4.03 -15.62 5.32
CA GLY A 55 4.69 -15.28 6.59
C GLY A 55 4.78 -13.77 6.77
N ASP A 56 4.15 -13.21 7.81
CA ASP A 56 4.19 -11.83 8.36
C ASP A 56 4.36 -10.61 7.42
N PHE A 57 4.24 -10.80 6.11
CA PHE A 57 4.30 -9.80 5.04
C PHE A 57 2.99 -9.84 4.26
N ALA A 58 1.88 -9.76 4.99
CA ALA A 58 0.54 -9.85 4.42
C ALA A 58 0.39 -8.81 3.30
N GLN A 59 0.07 -9.28 2.09
CA GLN A 59 -0.09 -8.43 0.90
C GLN A 59 -1.39 -7.61 0.94
N ILE A 60 -2.26 -7.93 1.90
CA ILE A 60 -3.52 -7.29 2.22
C ILE A 60 -3.69 -7.32 3.75
N THR A 61 -4.18 -6.23 4.33
CA THR A 61 -4.51 -6.17 5.76
C THR A 61 -5.90 -5.59 5.94
N THR A 62 -6.64 -6.06 6.94
CA THR A 62 -7.92 -5.45 7.31
C THR A 62 -7.64 -4.34 8.32
N ALA A 63 -7.98 -3.11 7.95
CA ALA A 63 -7.83 -1.96 8.82
C ALA A 63 -9.22 -1.47 9.28
N ALA A 64 -9.29 -1.16 10.57
CA ALA A 64 -10.50 -0.70 11.24
C ALA A 64 -10.29 0.69 11.88
N THR A 65 -11.11 1.03 12.88
CA THR A 65 -11.18 2.37 13.48
C THR A 65 -9.95 2.79 14.31
N THR A 66 -8.88 1.99 14.32
CA THR A 66 -7.64 2.28 15.04
C THR A 66 -6.44 2.34 14.08
N SER A 67 -5.60 3.36 14.27
CA SER A 67 -4.35 3.48 13.52
C SER A 67 -3.35 2.40 13.92
N HIS A 68 -2.65 1.84 12.94
CA HIS A 68 -1.62 0.84 13.18
C HIS A 68 -0.60 0.82 12.02
N GLU A 69 0.54 0.19 12.27
CA GLU A 69 1.63 0.06 11.30
C GLU A 69 1.67 -1.36 10.73
N VAL A 70 1.89 -1.48 9.43
CA VAL A 70 1.99 -2.76 8.71
C VAL A 70 3.17 -2.70 7.74
N VAL A 71 3.84 -3.84 7.54
CA VAL A 71 4.94 -3.99 6.57
C VAL A 71 4.49 -4.87 5.41
N PHE A 72 4.70 -4.38 4.20
CA PHE A 72 4.45 -5.10 2.94
C PHE A 72 5.78 -5.43 2.25
N ASN A 73 5.87 -6.58 1.60
CA ASN A 73 6.97 -6.90 0.66
C ASN A 73 6.57 -6.41 -0.73
N ILE A 74 7.32 -5.46 -1.28
CA ILE A 74 7.05 -4.82 -2.58
C ILE A 74 8.01 -5.26 -3.69
N GLY A 75 8.94 -6.17 -3.39
CA GLY A 75 9.73 -6.87 -4.40
C GLY A 75 10.71 -6.00 -5.20
N GLY A 76 11.10 -4.82 -4.70
CA GLY A 76 12.08 -3.96 -5.37
C GLY A 76 11.49 -2.85 -6.25
N VAL A 77 10.20 -2.55 -6.10
CA VAL A 77 9.53 -1.46 -6.84
C VAL A 77 9.69 -0.10 -6.15
N GLN A 78 9.54 0.97 -6.94
CA GLN A 78 9.70 2.36 -6.50
C GLN A 78 8.37 3.11 -6.42
N TYR A 79 7.42 2.82 -7.31
CA TYR A 79 6.15 3.55 -7.43
C TYR A 79 5.03 2.76 -6.76
N ILE A 80 4.36 3.37 -5.80
CA ILE A 80 3.29 2.72 -5.02
C ILE A 80 2.01 3.56 -5.00
N LYS A 81 0.88 2.87 -4.81
CA LYS A 81 -0.38 3.46 -4.33
C LYS A 81 -0.98 2.55 -3.28
N VAL A 82 -1.70 3.16 -2.34
CA VAL A 82 -2.51 2.45 -1.34
C VAL A 82 -3.92 2.31 -1.90
N LEU A 83 -4.41 1.08 -1.95
CA LEU A 83 -5.78 0.74 -2.30
C LEU A 83 -6.54 0.35 -1.04
N CYS A 84 -7.67 1.01 -0.80
CA CYS A 84 -8.68 0.57 0.16
C CYS A 84 -9.76 -0.27 -0.55
N GLY A 85 -10.23 -1.37 0.04
CA GLY A 85 -11.29 -2.19 -0.55
C GLY A 85 -12.70 -1.55 -0.52
N SER A 86 -12.82 -0.37 0.09
CA SER A 86 -14.06 0.39 0.22
C SER A 86 -13.77 1.89 0.28
N THR A 87 -14.74 2.69 -0.16
CA THR A 87 -14.69 4.15 -0.10
C THR A 87 -14.46 4.64 1.32
N GLN A 88 -13.50 5.54 1.47
CA GLN A 88 -13.16 6.14 2.76
C GLN A 88 -14.08 7.33 3.03
N THR A 89 -15.17 7.06 3.75
CA THR A 89 -16.18 8.07 4.06
C THR A 89 -15.65 9.11 5.06
N THR A 90 -16.21 10.32 5.00
CA THR A 90 -16.09 11.47 5.92
C THR A 90 -14.93 12.46 5.73
N THR A 91 -13.76 12.06 5.25
CA THR A 91 -12.60 12.96 5.02
C THR A 91 -11.50 12.24 4.23
N ASP A 92 -10.69 13.01 3.49
CA ASP A 92 -9.44 12.51 2.89
C ASP A 92 -8.56 11.85 3.96
N LYS A 93 -8.03 10.67 3.62
CA LYS A 93 -7.13 9.91 4.51
C LYS A 93 -5.69 10.04 4.05
N THR A 94 -4.82 10.38 4.98
CA THR A 94 -3.37 10.46 4.72
C THR A 94 -2.67 9.24 5.31
N PHE A 95 -2.14 8.40 4.43
CA PHE A 95 -1.25 7.30 4.80
C PHE A 95 0.18 7.83 4.84
N ARG A 96 1.00 7.30 5.75
CA ARG A 96 2.46 7.53 5.70
C ARG A 96 3.13 6.24 5.26
N VAL A 97 4.07 6.36 4.33
CA VAL A 97 4.80 5.23 3.79
C VAL A 97 6.30 5.45 3.87
N ARG A 98 7.06 4.37 4.02
CA ARG A 98 8.53 4.38 4.01
C ARG A 98 9.05 3.10 3.38
N GLY A 99 9.83 3.23 2.31
CA GLY A 99 10.58 2.11 1.73
C GLY A 99 11.80 1.78 2.57
N PHE A 100 12.14 0.49 2.67
CA PHE A 100 13.37 0.02 3.31
C PHE A 100 13.83 -1.33 2.73
N ASN A 101 15.12 -1.63 2.90
CA ASN A 101 15.73 -2.94 2.62
C ASN A 101 16.13 -3.58 3.94
N ARG A 102 16.17 -4.92 4.00
CA ARG A 102 16.78 -5.61 5.14
C ARG A 102 18.29 -5.63 4.94
N ASP A 103 19.04 -5.31 5.98
CA ASP A 103 20.51 -5.46 6.02
C ASP A 103 20.93 -6.94 5.96
#